data_AF-A0A9W4RC48-F1
#
_entry.id   AF-A0A9W4RC48-F1
#
_cell.length_a   1.000
_cell.length_b   1.000
_cell.length_c   1.000
_cell.angle_alpha   90.00
_cell.angle_beta   90.00
_cell.angle_gamma   90.00
#
_symmetry.space_group_name_H-M   'P 1'
#
loop_
_entity.id
_entity.type
_entity.pdbx_description
1 polymer ?
#
loop_
_entity_poly.entity_id
_entity_poly.type
_entity_poly.pdbx_seq_one_letter_code
_entity_poly.pdbx_strand_id
1 'polypeptide(L)'
;MALSDDLVAWSVKRIGQKIGDGECWTMLETALTDCGGKTSTQIMGKVGPDDDYVWGTLVKDLRRDVVVGDILQFRNFAWEDRTEVKTTHPDGSWETGGTTVEKRPHHTAIVEAVVEQGVVDVLEQNVPGGDPIHRQRLHIVSFLGPKVKKTLPNGDVVETTPNHRVTGTVWAYHPQVPQPGKKP
;
A
#
# COMPACT_ATOMS: atom_id res chain seq x y z
N MET A 1 17.33 8.92 12.83
CA MET A 1 17.17 7.48 13.11
C MET A 1 17.53 6.76 11.82
N ALA A 2 17.04 5.55 11.53
CA ALA A 2 17.07 5.09 10.15
C ALA A 2 16.12 5.95 9.31
N LEU A 3 16.44 6.18 8.02
CA LEU A 3 15.61 7.00 7.12
C LEU A 3 14.15 6.53 7.10
N SER A 4 13.92 5.22 7.10
CA SER A 4 12.60 4.60 7.17
C SER A 4 11.79 5.05 8.39
N ASP A 5 12.39 5.05 9.58
CA ASP A 5 11.73 5.46 10.82
C ASP A 5 11.42 6.97 10.79
N ASP A 6 12.37 7.77 10.27
CA ASP A 6 12.21 9.21 10.17
C ASP A 6 11.07 9.58 9.20
N LEU A 7 10.93 8.87 8.06
CA LEU A 7 9.83 9.05 7.10
C LEU A 7 8.45 8.73 7.70
N VAL A 8 8.35 7.60 8.41
CA VAL A 8 7.09 7.22 9.08
C VAL A 8 6.75 8.24 10.15
N ALA A 9 7.72 8.60 11.02
CA ALA A 9 7.50 9.59 12.06
C ALA A 9 7.12 10.98 11.51
N TRP A 10 7.75 11.39 10.40
CA TRP A 10 7.44 12.64 9.70
C TRP A 10 5.99 12.66 9.20
N SER A 11 5.54 11.55 8.64
CA SER A 11 4.21 11.38 8.04
C SER A 11 3.11 11.28 9.10
N VAL A 12 3.34 10.51 10.16
CA VAL A 12 2.39 10.38 11.29
C VAL A 12 2.13 11.72 11.95
N LYS A 13 3.15 12.56 12.14
CA LYS A 13 3.01 13.91 12.71
C LYS A 13 2.18 14.86 11.85
N ARG A 14 1.94 14.51 10.58
CA ARG A 14 1.27 15.34 9.58
C ARG A 14 -0.05 14.76 9.11
N ILE A 15 -0.56 13.72 9.76
CA ILE A 15 -1.91 13.22 9.50
C ILE A 15 -2.92 14.38 9.66
N GLY A 16 -3.84 14.47 8.70
CA GLY A 16 -4.82 15.56 8.58
C GLY A 16 -4.28 16.84 7.95
N GLN A 17 -2.99 16.91 7.62
CA GLN A 17 -2.39 18.04 6.93
C GLN A 17 -2.22 17.74 5.44
N LYS A 18 -2.35 18.80 4.63
CA LYS A 18 -2.07 18.77 3.20
C LYS A 18 -0.68 19.31 2.94
N ILE A 19 0.17 18.53 2.29
CA ILE A 19 1.55 18.88 1.97
C ILE A 19 1.64 19.40 0.54
N GLY A 20 2.29 20.56 0.39
CA GLY A 20 2.49 21.21 -0.89
C GLY A 20 1.18 21.50 -1.62
N ASP A 21 1.11 21.11 -2.89
CA ASP A 21 -0.08 21.22 -3.73
C ASP A 21 -1.17 20.19 -3.41
N GLY A 22 -0.86 19.18 -2.60
CA GLY A 22 -1.76 18.08 -2.30
C GLY A 22 -1.45 16.78 -3.01
N GLU A 23 -0.49 16.77 -3.93
CA GLU A 23 -0.21 15.57 -4.70
C GLU A 23 0.52 14.53 -3.85
N CYS A 24 0.25 13.25 -4.14
CA CYS A 24 0.92 12.12 -3.49
C CYS A 24 2.44 12.20 -3.70
N TRP A 25 2.86 12.52 -4.93
CA TRP A 25 4.27 12.73 -5.28
C TRP A 25 4.90 13.86 -4.46
N THR A 26 4.23 15.02 -4.33
CA THR A 26 4.73 16.18 -3.59
C THR A 26 4.93 15.86 -2.12
N MET A 27 4.01 15.09 -1.51
CA MET A 27 4.17 14.60 -0.15
C MET A 27 5.47 13.79 -0.01
N LEU A 28 5.72 12.85 -0.92
CA LEU A 28 6.88 11.95 -0.87
C LEU A 28 8.21 12.67 -1.12
N GLU A 29 8.29 13.57 -2.11
CA GLU A 29 9.48 14.39 -2.36
C GLU A 29 9.80 15.28 -1.14
N THR A 30 8.78 15.87 -0.52
CA THR A 30 8.95 16.71 0.66
C THR A 30 9.42 15.88 1.86
N ALA A 31 8.79 14.74 2.12
CA ALA A 31 9.15 13.85 3.21
C ALA A 31 10.60 13.35 3.09
N LEU A 32 10.99 12.90 1.89
CA LEU A 32 12.37 12.47 1.61
C LEU A 32 13.36 13.62 1.78
N THR A 33 13.05 14.81 1.26
CA THR A 33 13.91 15.99 1.43
C THR A 33 14.12 16.33 2.90
N ASP A 34 13.04 16.41 3.68
CA ASP A 34 13.08 16.76 5.10
C ASP A 34 13.80 15.70 5.94
N CYS A 35 13.71 14.42 5.56
CA CYS A 35 14.37 13.32 6.26
C CYS A 35 15.79 13.02 5.72
N GLY A 36 16.28 13.76 4.73
CA GLY A 36 17.61 13.58 4.15
C GLY A 36 17.74 12.35 3.24
N GLY A 37 16.63 11.85 2.70
CA GLY A 37 16.58 10.81 1.67
C GLY A 37 16.78 11.37 0.26
N LYS A 38 17.06 10.47 -0.70
CA LYS A 38 17.07 10.77 -2.12
C LYS A 38 15.64 10.81 -2.65
N THR A 39 15.30 11.89 -3.34
CA THR A 39 13.98 12.01 -3.99
C THR A 39 13.96 11.35 -5.38
N SER A 40 12.77 11.14 -5.94
CA SER A 40 12.62 10.59 -7.30
C SER A 40 13.26 11.52 -8.33
N THR A 41 13.09 12.83 -8.16
CA THR A 41 13.77 13.85 -8.99
C THR A 41 15.29 13.72 -8.93
N GLN A 42 15.86 13.41 -7.76
CA GLN A 42 17.32 13.25 -7.62
C GLN A 42 17.82 11.93 -8.24
N ILE A 43 17.00 10.89 -8.26
CA ILE A 43 17.36 9.57 -8.81
C ILE A 43 17.21 9.56 -10.34
N MET A 44 16.12 10.10 -10.86
CA MET A 44 15.72 10.02 -12.27
C MET A 44 16.05 11.29 -13.07
N GLY A 45 16.34 12.41 -12.40
CA GLY A 45 16.42 13.71 -13.04
C GLY A 45 15.03 14.32 -13.20
N LYS A 46 14.68 14.77 -14.41
CA LYS A 46 13.37 15.37 -14.66
C LYS A 46 12.29 14.28 -14.66
N VAL A 47 11.34 14.39 -13.74
CA VAL A 47 10.14 13.55 -13.66
C VAL A 47 8.88 14.37 -13.96
N GLY A 48 7.94 13.75 -14.66
CA GLY A 48 6.61 14.28 -14.99
C GLY A 48 5.50 13.72 -14.09
N PRO A 49 4.30 14.30 -14.16
CA PRO A 49 3.17 13.91 -13.31
C PRO A 49 2.62 12.50 -13.57
N ASP A 50 2.97 11.86 -14.69
CA ASP A 50 2.50 10.52 -15.07
C ASP A 50 3.66 9.51 -15.18
N ASP A 51 4.86 9.85 -14.71
CA ASP A 51 6.01 8.95 -14.77
C ASP A 51 5.95 7.87 -13.69
N ASP A 52 6.54 6.70 -13.95
CA ASP A 52 6.73 5.67 -12.93
C ASP A 52 7.92 6.04 -12.04
N TYR A 53 7.63 6.65 -10.90
CA TYR A 53 8.65 7.18 -9.98
C TYR A 53 9.51 6.07 -9.37
N VAL A 54 10.79 6.36 -9.21
CA VAL A 54 11.77 5.51 -8.53
C VAL A 54 12.15 6.18 -7.22
N TRP A 55 11.85 5.51 -6.11
CA TRP A 55 12.04 6.06 -4.77
C TRP A 55 13.26 5.50 -4.03
N GLY A 56 14.00 4.58 -4.65
CA GLY A 56 15.19 3.98 -4.05
C GLY A 56 15.54 2.62 -4.66
N THR A 57 15.99 1.68 -3.83
CA THR A 57 16.29 0.30 -4.28
C THR A 57 15.01 -0.49 -4.41
N LEU A 58 14.76 -1.09 -5.58
CA LEU A 58 13.59 -1.91 -5.81
C LEU A 58 13.57 -3.15 -4.89
N VAL A 59 12.44 -3.36 -4.21
CA VAL A 59 12.11 -4.55 -3.44
C VAL A 59 11.75 -5.69 -4.41
N LYS A 60 12.40 -6.85 -4.26
CA LYS A 60 12.27 -7.95 -5.23
C LYS A 60 11.04 -8.82 -5.00
N ASP A 61 10.73 -9.14 -3.74
CA ASP A 61 9.56 -9.94 -3.38
C ASP A 61 8.63 -9.15 -2.45
N LEU A 62 7.51 -8.66 -3.01
CA LEU A 62 6.51 -7.90 -2.26
C LEU A 62 5.86 -8.68 -1.11
N ARG A 63 5.93 -10.03 -1.11
CA ARG A 63 5.36 -10.85 -0.03
C ARG A 63 6.26 -10.94 1.20
N ARG A 64 7.56 -10.70 1.04
CA ARG A 64 8.58 -11.07 2.03
C ARG A 64 9.51 -9.92 2.41
N ASP A 65 9.83 -9.08 1.43
CA ASP A 65 10.92 -8.13 1.55
C ASP A 65 10.43 -6.69 1.81
N VAL A 66 9.11 -6.45 1.77
CA VAL A 66 8.52 -5.15 2.13
C VAL A 66 8.67 -4.93 3.62
N VAL A 67 9.18 -3.76 3.99
CA VAL A 67 9.40 -3.35 5.38
C VAL A 67 8.80 -1.98 5.66
N VAL A 68 8.73 -1.64 6.95
CA VAL A 68 8.31 -0.31 7.40
C VAL A 68 9.22 0.77 6.80
N GLY A 69 8.59 1.84 6.31
CA GLY A 69 9.23 2.97 5.64
C GLY A 69 9.54 2.77 4.16
N ASP A 70 9.23 1.60 3.58
CA ASP A 70 9.27 1.44 2.14
C ASP A 70 8.26 2.36 1.44
N ILE A 71 8.59 2.77 0.22
CA ILE A 71 7.72 3.60 -0.60
C ILE A 71 7.11 2.74 -1.70
N LEU A 72 5.78 2.75 -1.77
CA LEU A 72 5.02 2.06 -2.79
C LEU A 72 4.73 3.01 -3.97
N GLN A 73 4.91 2.51 -5.18
CA GLN A 73 4.50 3.15 -6.44
C GLN A 73 3.45 2.26 -7.11
N PHE A 74 2.32 2.85 -7.48
CA PHE A 74 1.21 2.16 -8.13
C PHE A 74 1.01 2.64 -9.57
N ARG A 75 0.68 1.71 -10.46
CA ARG A 75 0.23 2.00 -11.83
C ARG A 75 -0.91 1.06 -12.21
N ASN A 76 -2.06 1.64 -12.57
CA ASN A 76 -3.29 0.93 -12.91
C ASN A 76 -3.64 -0.17 -11.89
N PHE A 77 -3.28 0.05 -10.62
CA PHE A 77 -3.41 -0.93 -9.58
C PHE A 77 -4.88 -1.10 -9.21
N ALA A 78 -5.32 -2.34 -9.11
CA ALA A 78 -6.58 -2.67 -8.51
C ALA A 78 -6.45 -3.96 -7.70
N TRP A 79 -6.94 -3.92 -6.48
CA TRP A 79 -7.14 -5.08 -5.63
C TRP A 79 -8.63 -5.42 -5.59
N GLU A 80 -8.95 -6.68 -5.84
CA GLU A 80 -10.31 -7.20 -5.78
C GLU A 80 -10.38 -8.29 -4.71
N ASP A 81 -11.23 -8.07 -3.70
CA ASP A 81 -11.65 -9.12 -2.80
C ASP A 81 -12.75 -9.96 -3.46
N ARG A 82 -12.38 -11.16 -3.89
CA ARG A 82 -13.29 -12.17 -4.44
C ARG A 82 -13.50 -13.31 -3.45
N THR A 83 -13.30 -13.07 -2.15
CA THR A 83 -13.49 -14.07 -1.11
C THR A 83 -14.91 -14.64 -1.18
N GLU A 84 -14.98 -15.93 -1.44
CA GLU A 84 -16.25 -16.63 -1.49
C GLU A 84 -16.64 -17.00 -0.07
N VAL A 85 -17.71 -16.40 0.44
CA VAL A 85 -18.34 -16.83 1.69
C VAL A 85 -19.63 -17.53 1.31
N LYS A 86 -19.82 -18.76 1.78
CA LYS A 86 -21.08 -19.49 1.70
C LYS A 86 -21.54 -19.82 3.11
N THR A 87 -22.74 -19.38 3.48
CA THR A 87 -23.40 -19.80 4.71
C THR A 87 -24.46 -20.83 4.35
N THR A 88 -24.52 -21.94 5.08
CA THR A 88 -25.57 -22.95 4.94
C THR A 88 -26.28 -23.11 6.28
N HIS A 89 -27.58 -22.85 6.28
CA HIS A 89 -28.45 -22.90 7.44
C HIS A 89 -28.86 -24.35 7.80
N PRO A 90 -29.29 -24.60 9.04
CA PRO A 90 -29.79 -25.92 9.46
C PRO A 90 -30.96 -26.46 8.63
N ASP A 91 -31.75 -25.57 8.03
CA ASP A 91 -32.88 -25.94 7.16
C ASP A 91 -32.44 -26.31 5.72
N GLY A 92 -31.14 -26.25 5.44
CA GLY A 92 -30.54 -26.57 4.14
C GLY A 92 -30.51 -25.41 3.15
N SER A 93 -31.07 -24.24 3.49
CA SER A 93 -30.93 -23.03 2.69
C SER A 93 -29.52 -22.45 2.78
N TRP A 94 -29.13 -21.60 1.83
CA TRP A 94 -27.80 -21.01 1.79
C TRP A 94 -27.77 -19.63 1.12
N GLU A 95 -26.78 -18.83 1.50
CA GLU A 95 -26.44 -17.54 0.91
C GLU A 95 -24.94 -17.37 0.67
N THR A 96 -24.58 -16.39 -0.17
CA THR A 96 -23.18 -16.05 -0.48
C THR A 96 -22.87 -14.57 -0.26
N GLY A 97 -21.64 -14.27 0.19
CA GLY A 97 -21.11 -12.91 0.36
C GLY A 97 -20.58 -12.26 -0.94
N GLY A 98 -20.31 -10.95 -0.90
CA GLY A 98 -19.99 -10.13 -2.08
C GLY A 98 -18.52 -9.71 -2.26
N THR A 99 -18.22 -9.14 -3.44
CA THR A 99 -16.90 -8.67 -3.87
C THR A 99 -16.63 -7.22 -3.44
N THR A 100 -15.42 -6.93 -2.94
CA THR A 100 -14.94 -5.55 -2.71
C THR A 100 -13.84 -5.21 -3.71
N VAL A 101 -13.74 -3.95 -4.15
CA VAL A 101 -12.68 -3.50 -5.08
C VAL A 101 -12.04 -2.21 -4.58
N GLU A 102 -10.72 -2.20 -4.50
CA GLU A 102 -9.88 -1.04 -4.23
C GLU A 102 -9.03 -0.72 -5.47
N LYS A 103 -8.84 0.57 -5.80
CA LYS A 103 -8.10 1.01 -6.99
C LYS A 103 -7.11 2.13 -6.69
N ARG A 104 -5.98 2.15 -7.39
CA ARG A 104 -4.99 3.23 -7.46
C ARG A 104 -4.50 3.39 -8.91
N PRO A 105 -5.03 4.38 -9.68
CA PRO A 105 -4.65 4.55 -11.09
C PRO A 105 -3.18 4.92 -11.28
N HIS A 106 -2.67 5.88 -10.51
CA HIS A 106 -1.26 6.26 -10.40
C HIS A 106 -1.08 6.93 -9.04
N HIS A 107 -0.30 6.32 -8.14
CA HIS A 107 -0.28 6.75 -6.75
C HIS A 107 0.99 6.34 -6.02
N THR A 108 1.29 7.01 -4.91
CA THR A 108 2.45 6.70 -4.07
C THR A 108 2.08 6.75 -2.59
N ALA A 109 2.64 5.83 -1.79
CA ALA A 109 2.37 5.77 -0.36
C ALA A 109 3.61 5.29 0.43
N ILE A 110 3.70 5.64 1.71
CA ILE A 110 4.74 5.15 2.63
C ILE A 110 4.18 4.02 3.48
N VAL A 111 4.88 2.88 3.58
CA VAL A 111 4.50 1.77 4.46
C VAL A 111 4.71 2.16 5.92
N GLU A 112 3.63 2.25 6.70
CA GLU A 112 3.68 2.46 8.14
C GLU A 112 3.84 1.13 8.89
N ALA A 113 3.14 0.08 8.46
CA ALA A 113 3.21 -1.24 9.07
C ALA A 113 3.01 -2.37 8.06
N VAL A 114 3.69 -3.49 8.29
CA VAL A 114 3.41 -4.75 7.60
C VAL A 114 2.54 -5.60 8.52
N VAL A 115 1.26 -5.73 8.16
CA VAL A 115 0.24 -6.40 8.98
C VAL A 115 0.38 -7.92 8.84
N GLU A 116 0.52 -8.36 7.59
CA GLU A 116 0.83 -9.73 7.20
C GLU A 116 1.41 -9.75 5.78
N GLN A 117 1.72 -10.92 5.23
CA GLN A 117 2.37 -11.04 3.92
C GLN A 117 1.51 -10.39 2.82
N GLY A 118 1.99 -9.26 2.30
CA GLY A 118 1.32 -8.50 1.25
C GLY A 118 0.10 -7.69 1.70
N VAL A 119 -0.09 -7.50 3.02
CA VAL A 119 -1.06 -6.56 3.58
C VAL A 119 -0.33 -5.55 4.44
N VAL A 120 -0.49 -4.27 4.11
CA VAL A 120 0.26 -3.17 4.71
C VAL A 120 -0.67 -2.04 5.10
N ASP A 121 -0.35 -1.39 6.22
CA ASP A 121 -0.90 -0.07 6.54
C ASP A 121 0.04 0.98 5.96
N VAL A 122 -0.52 1.96 5.25
CA VAL A 122 0.23 3.01 4.57
C VAL A 122 -0.19 4.40 5.01
N LEU A 123 0.72 5.35 4.83
CA LEU A 123 0.49 6.79 4.95
C LEU A 123 0.50 7.39 3.54
N GLU A 124 -0.62 7.94 3.13
CA GLU A 124 -0.82 8.47 1.78
C GLU A 124 -1.63 9.78 1.81
N GLN A 125 -1.56 10.52 0.71
CA GLN A 125 -2.27 11.78 0.49
C GLN A 125 -2.82 11.78 -0.94
N ASN A 126 -3.93 12.48 -1.20
CA ASN A 126 -4.59 12.57 -2.51
C ASN A 126 -5.40 11.34 -2.94
N VAL A 127 -5.82 10.49 -2.01
CA VAL A 127 -6.78 9.41 -2.27
C VAL A 127 -7.83 9.35 -1.15
N PRO A 128 -9.11 9.65 -1.42
CA PRO A 128 -9.66 10.29 -2.61
C PRO A 128 -8.97 11.63 -2.98
N GLY A 129 -9.11 12.06 -4.23
CA GLY A 129 -8.43 13.26 -4.73
C GLY A 129 -8.70 14.51 -3.86
N GLY A 130 -7.64 15.18 -3.43
CA GLY A 130 -7.67 16.35 -2.55
C GLY A 130 -7.48 16.04 -1.07
N ASP A 131 -7.54 14.78 -0.65
CA ASP A 131 -7.46 14.40 0.76
C ASP A 131 -6.09 14.67 1.37
N PRO A 132 -6.03 15.09 2.65
CA PRO A 132 -4.79 15.26 3.39
C PRO A 132 -4.15 13.90 3.70
N ILE A 133 -2.96 13.93 4.34
CA ILE A 133 -2.30 12.71 4.80
C ILE A 133 -3.23 11.94 5.74
N HIS A 134 -3.42 10.65 5.47
CA HIS A 134 -4.21 9.74 6.29
C HIS A 134 -3.64 8.32 6.22
N ARG A 135 -4.23 7.41 7.01
CA ARG A 135 -3.89 6.00 7.03
C ARG A 135 -4.86 5.20 6.17
N GLN A 136 -4.33 4.23 5.44
CA GLN A 136 -5.13 3.28 4.70
C GLN A 136 -4.50 1.89 4.77
N ARG A 137 -5.33 0.85 4.83
CA ARG A 137 -4.87 -0.53 4.68
C ARG A 137 -4.95 -0.95 3.23
N LEU A 138 -3.84 -1.45 2.68
CA LEU A 138 -3.73 -1.93 1.31
C LEU A 138 -3.34 -3.40 1.25
N HIS A 139 -3.86 -4.09 0.24
CA HIS A 139 -3.48 -5.45 -0.11
C HIS A 139 -2.69 -5.44 -1.42
N ILE A 140 -1.38 -5.61 -1.35
CA ILE A 140 -0.46 -5.35 -2.45
C ILE A 140 -0.07 -6.62 -3.24
N VAL A 141 -0.59 -7.79 -2.86
CA VAL A 141 -0.37 -9.05 -3.58
C VAL A 141 -1.67 -9.84 -3.76
N SER A 142 -1.72 -10.64 -4.82
CA SER A 142 -2.78 -11.66 -4.96
C SER A 142 -2.57 -12.79 -3.96
N PHE A 143 -3.68 -13.32 -3.45
CA PHE A 143 -3.71 -14.43 -2.50
C PHE A 143 -4.89 -15.35 -2.80
N LEU A 144 -4.64 -16.66 -2.80
CA LEU A 144 -5.69 -17.67 -2.81
C LEU A 144 -5.46 -18.57 -1.61
N GLY A 145 -6.36 -18.48 -0.64
CA GLY A 145 -6.30 -19.24 0.59
C GLY A 145 -6.99 -20.60 0.46
N PRO A 146 -6.72 -21.53 1.38
CA PRO A 146 -7.50 -22.77 1.48
C PRO A 146 -8.94 -22.45 1.89
N LYS A 147 -9.88 -23.29 1.44
CA LYS A 147 -11.26 -23.24 1.92
C LYS A 147 -11.30 -23.61 3.41
N VAL A 148 -11.85 -22.73 4.22
CA VAL A 148 -12.07 -22.92 5.66
C VAL A 148 -13.56 -23.21 5.88
N LYS A 149 -13.86 -24.09 6.83
CA LYS A 149 -15.23 -24.44 7.22
C LYS A 149 -15.39 -24.28 8.73
N LYS A 150 -16.41 -23.57 9.18
CA LYS A 150 -16.74 -23.36 10.58
C LYS A 150 -18.22 -23.59 10.81
N THR A 151 -18.56 -24.32 11.88
CA THR A 151 -19.94 -24.40 12.37
C THR A 151 -20.14 -23.37 13.47
N LEU A 152 -21.19 -22.56 13.35
CA LEU A 152 -21.56 -21.54 14.32
C LEU A 152 -22.49 -22.14 15.40
N PRO A 153 -22.60 -21.50 16.58
CA PRO A 153 -23.46 -21.99 17.66
C PRO A 153 -24.96 -22.12 17.29
N ASN A 154 -25.42 -21.37 16.29
CA ASN A 154 -26.79 -21.44 15.76
C ASN A 154 -27.01 -22.61 14.77
N GLY A 155 -25.97 -23.43 14.51
CA GLY A 155 -26.01 -24.55 13.59
C GLY A 155 -25.63 -24.20 12.15
N ASP A 156 -25.41 -22.93 11.82
CA ASP A 156 -24.96 -22.52 10.50
C ASP A 156 -23.57 -23.07 10.20
N VAL A 157 -23.37 -23.48 8.96
CA VAL A 157 -22.08 -23.87 8.42
C VAL A 157 -21.59 -22.77 7.49
N VAL A 158 -20.53 -22.07 7.92
CA VAL A 158 -19.87 -21.05 7.13
C VAL A 158 -18.64 -21.65 6.46
N GLU A 159 -18.64 -21.62 5.14
CA GLU A 159 -17.50 -21.96 4.31
C GLU A 159 -16.90 -20.69 3.71
N THR A 160 -15.59 -20.52 3.79
CA THR A 160 -14.89 -19.33 3.29
C THR A 160 -13.71 -19.74 2.44
N THR A 161 -13.63 -19.24 1.21
CA THR A 161 -12.47 -19.39 0.32
C THR A 161 -11.88 -18.01 0.07
N PRO A 162 -10.80 -17.62 0.79
CA PRO A 162 -10.14 -16.34 0.54
C PRO A 162 -9.59 -16.27 -0.87
N ASN A 163 -9.95 -15.23 -1.63
CA ASN A 163 -9.50 -15.05 -3.00
C ASN A 163 -9.33 -13.55 -3.27
N HIS A 164 -8.09 -13.10 -3.21
CA HIS A 164 -7.70 -11.73 -3.43
C HIS A 164 -6.92 -11.62 -4.73
N ARG A 165 -7.30 -10.68 -5.59
CA ARG A 165 -6.68 -10.51 -6.89
C ARG A 165 -6.15 -9.09 -7.06
N VAL A 166 -4.85 -8.98 -7.21
CA VAL A 166 -4.19 -7.75 -7.67
C VAL A 166 -4.05 -7.76 -9.19
N THR A 167 -4.34 -6.61 -9.80
CA THR A 167 -4.03 -6.29 -11.20
C THR A 167 -3.32 -4.95 -11.29
N GLY A 168 -2.75 -4.66 -12.47
CA GLY A 168 -1.86 -3.53 -12.65
C GLY A 168 -0.48 -3.82 -12.08
N THR A 169 0.21 -2.76 -11.67
CA THR A 169 1.56 -2.85 -11.15
C THR A 169 1.67 -2.12 -9.82
N VAL A 170 2.39 -2.76 -8.89
CA VAL A 170 2.89 -2.14 -7.67
C VAL A 170 4.39 -2.43 -7.59
N TRP A 171 5.15 -1.38 -7.30
CA TRP A 171 6.56 -1.49 -6.95
C TRP A 171 6.73 -1.01 -5.52
N ALA A 172 7.62 -1.65 -4.77
CA ALA A 172 8.07 -1.14 -3.48
C ALA A 172 9.56 -0.80 -3.57
N TYR A 173 9.97 0.26 -2.88
CA TYR A 173 11.34 0.73 -2.87
C TYR A 173 11.84 0.95 -1.45
N HIS A 174 13.03 0.44 -1.14
CA HIS A 174 13.79 0.85 0.04
C HIS A 174 14.38 2.25 -0.21
N PRO A 175 13.97 3.29 0.52
CA PRO A 175 14.49 4.64 0.32
C PRO A 175 15.99 4.70 0.67
N GLN A 176 16.72 5.54 -0.06
CA GLN A 176 18.17 5.67 0.09
C GLN A 176 18.56 7.04 0.61
N VAL A 177 19.64 7.11 1.39
CA VAL A 177 20.31 8.39 1.70
C VAL A 177 21.28 8.77 0.57
N PRO A 178 21.49 10.07 0.29
CA PRO A 178 22.59 10.53 -0.56
C PRO A 178 23.94 10.03 -0.04
N GLN A 179 24.83 9.57 -0.92
CA GLN A 179 26.18 9.20 -0.49
C GLN A 179 26.94 10.47 -0.03
N PRO A 180 27.61 10.45 1.13
CA PRO A 180 28.45 11.56 1.54
C PRO A 180 29.64 11.66 0.58
N GLY A 181 29.61 12.62 -0.36
CA GLY A 181 30.80 12.94 -1.16
C GLY A 181 30.62 13.29 -2.63
N LYS A 182 29.42 13.30 -3.21
CA LYS A 182 29.21 13.92 -4.53
C LYS A 182 28.37 15.18 -4.40
N LYS A 183 29.04 16.28 -4.09
CA LYS A 183 28.56 17.59 -4.56
C LYS A 183 28.65 17.59 -6.10
N PRO A 184 27.72 18.25 -6.80
CA PRO A 184 27.87 18.48 -8.24
C PRO A 184 29.18 19.21 -8.56
#